data_AF-A0A453MAA9-F1
#
_entry.id   AF-A0A453MAA9-F1
#
_cell.length_a   1.000
_cell.length_b   1.000
_cell.length_c   1.000
_cell.angle_alpha   90.00
_cell.angle_beta   90.00
_cell.angle_gamma   90.00
#
_symmetry.space_group_name_H-M   'P 1'
#
loop_
_entity.id
_entity.type
_entity.pdbx_description
1 polymer ?
#
loop_
_entity_poly.entity_id
_entity_poly.type
_entity_poly.pdbx_seq_one_letter_code
_entity_poly.pdbx_strand_id
1 'polypeptide(L)'
;MTPKITDFGLSRYFNENQSRAITKNMSGTLGYMAPEFHSGDIYTITYKSDIYSLGVVIIEMLTGKKWYPAYPDVDDVLQSWRNKLGKSPEDTQLKQIRLCTELGIMCIDGNQANRPDTSHIINRLGETGNTCIVAGVSSLIIPQKGLWKIW
;
A
#
# COMPACT_ATOMS: atom_id res chain seq x y z
N MET A 1 3.59 -18.50 -6.18
CA MET A 1 4.29 -18.00 -4.96
C MET A 1 3.32 -17.08 -4.24
N THR A 2 3.20 -17.19 -2.91
CA THR A 2 2.27 -16.34 -2.13
C THR A 2 3.09 -15.39 -1.26
N PRO A 3 2.98 -14.06 -1.45
CA PRO A 3 3.72 -13.10 -0.64
C PRO A 3 3.28 -13.19 0.83
N LYS A 4 4.21 -13.00 1.75
CA LYS A 4 3.98 -12.97 3.20
C LYS A 4 4.60 -11.71 3.78
N ILE A 5 3.86 -11.05 4.67
CA ILE A 5 4.36 -9.91 5.45
C ILE A 5 5.07 -10.48 6.68
N THR A 6 6.26 -9.98 6.97
CA THR A 6 7.09 -10.38 8.11
C THR A 6 7.63 -9.15 8.83
N ASP A 7 8.42 -9.36 9.89
CA ASP A 7 9.08 -8.30 10.67
C ASP A 7 8.12 -7.33 11.38
N PHE A 8 7.37 -7.88 12.34
CA PHE A 8 6.47 -7.11 13.20
C PHE A 8 7.18 -6.53 14.44
N GLY A 9 8.51 -6.43 14.45
CA GLY A 9 9.30 -6.01 15.62
C GLY A 9 9.02 -4.59 16.12
N LEU A 10 8.49 -3.73 15.23
CA LEU A 10 8.07 -2.36 15.55
C LEU A 10 6.53 -2.21 15.60
N SER A 11 5.78 -3.29 15.41
CA SER A 11 4.31 -3.24 15.37
C SER A 11 3.72 -2.85 16.73
N ARG A 12 2.56 -2.20 16.71
CA ARG A 12 1.81 -1.83 17.93
C ARG A 12 0.41 -2.39 17.88
N TYR A 13 -0.02 -2.94 19.01
CA TYR A 13 -1.40 -3.37 19.18
C TYR A 13 -2.27 -2.20 19.59
N PHE A 14 -3.35 -1.98 18.83
CA PHE A 14 -4.40 -1.02 19.16
C PHE A 14 -5.60 -1.74 19.76
N ASN A 15 -6.08 -1.29 20.91
CA ASN A 15 -7.37 -1.73 21.46
C ASN A 15 -8.52 -1.32 20.52
N GLU A 16 -9.70 -1.91 20.68
CA GLU A 16 -10.87 -1.68 19.80
C GLU A 16 -11.23 -0.18 19.68
N ASN A 17 -11.08 0.57 20.77
CA ASN A 17 -11.37 2.02 20.83
C ASN A 17 -10.17 2.91 20.51
N GLN A 18 -9.03 2.31 20.13
CA GLN A 18 -7.80 3.04 19.84
C GLN A 18 -7.57 3.09 18.33
N SER A 19 -7.45 4.31 17.81
CA SER A 19 -7.15 4.59 16.40
C SER A 19 -5.79 5.27 16.20
N ARG A 20 -5.14 5.67 17.31
CA ARG A 20 -3.88 6.41 17.31
C ARG A 20 -3.00 6.01 18.50
N ALA A 21 -1.69 6.03 18.32
CA ALA A 21 -0.70 5.93 19.40
C ALA A 21 0.26 7.10 19.33
N ILE A 22 0.82 7.48 20.48
CA ILE A 22 1.83 8.51 20.60
C ILE A 22 3.17 7.83 20.93
N THR A 23 4.22 8.16 20.18
CA THR A 23 5.60 7.75 20.50
C THR A 23 6.55 8.94 20.44
N LYS A 24 7.59 8.89 21.27
CA LYS A 24 8.72 9.86 21.26
C LYS A 24 9.93 9.32 20.51
N ASN A 25 10.03 8.00 20.36
CA ASN A 25 11.12 7.36 19.64
C ASN A 25 10.64 7.06 18.22
N MET A 26 11.28 7.71 17.24
CA MET A 26 11.16 7.35 15.82
C MET A 26 12.03 6.12 15.57
N SER A 27 11.45 5.07 15.00
CA SER A 27 12.18 3.90 14.52
C SER A 27 11.47 3.38 13.28
N GLY A 28 12.23 3.21 12.20
CA GLY A 28 11.70 2.79 10.91
C GLY A 28 12.74 2.94 9.81
N THR A 29 12.47 2.31 8.67
CA THR A 29 13.34 2.43 7.49
C THR A 29 13.01 3.73 6.78
N LEU A 30 14.02 4.60 6.62
CA LEU A 30 13.89 5.83 5.83
C LEU A 30 13.24 5.51 4.47
N GLY A 31 12.46 6.45 3.93
CA GLY A 31 11.81 6.31 2.61
C GLY A 31 10.52 5.50 2.60
N TYR A 32 10.30 4.63 3.58
CA TYR A 32 9.00 3.99 3.81
C TYR A 32 8.21 4.68 4.91
N MET A 33 8.87 5.46 5.78
CA MET A 33 8.21 6.24 6.83
C MET A 33 7.38 7.39 6.25
N ALA A 34 6.15 7.50 6.72
CA ALA A 34 5.22 8.55 6.34
C ALA A 34 5.70 9.95 6.77
N PRO A 35 5.36 11.02 6.03
CA PRO A 35 5.90 12.35 6.25
C PRO A 35 5.55 12.94 7.62
N GLU A 36 4.42 12.56 8.22
CA GLU A 36 4.01 12.98 9.55
C GLU A 36 5.00 12.60 10.67
N PHE A 37 5.89 11.63 10.42
CA PHE A 37 6.97 11.30 11.34
C PHE A 37 8.09 12.34 11.35
N HIS A 38 8.16 13.29 10.41
CA HIS A 38 9.28 14.25 10.35
C HIS A 38 8.98 15.57 11.09
N SER A 39 7.79 15.76 11.65
CA SER A 39 7.25 17.09 11.99
C SER A 39 7.15 17.42 13.48
N GLY A 40 7.89 16.75 14.38
CA GLY A 40 7.93 17.15 15.81
C GLY A 40 8.60 16.15 16.75
N ASP A 41 8.53 16.42 18.06
CA ASP A 41 9.06 15.58 19.14
C ASP A 41 8.10 14.45 19.57
N ILE A 42 6.86 14.52 19.09
CA ILE A 42 5.77 13.58 19.40
C ILE A 42 5.15 13.11 18.09
N TYR A 43 5.23 11.81 17.84
CA TYR A 43 4.71 11.19 16.62
C TYR A 43 3.38 10.52 16.89
N THR A 44 2.39 10.82 16.04
CA THR A 44 1.08 10.16 16.07
C THR A 44 1.09 9.02 15.06
N ILE A 45 1.16 7.79 15.56
CA ILE A 45 1.05 6.57 14.75
C ILE A 45 -0.44 6.29 14.50
N THR A 46 -0.79 6.08 13.24
CA THR A 46 -2.13 5.65 12.82
C THR A 46 -1.99 4.65 11.68
N TYR A 47 -3.03 3.85 11.43
CA TYR A 47 -3.06 2.90 10.31
C TYR A 47 -2.79 3.56 8.93
N LYS A 48 -2.91 4.89 8.81
CA LYS A 48 -2.65 5.65 7.57
C LYS A 48 -1.16 5.77 7.26
N SER A 49 -0.29 5.60 8.24
CA SER A 49 1.17 5.57 8.04
C SER A 49 1.63 4.36 7.20
N ASP A 50 0.71 3.43 7.01
CA ASP A 50 1.04 2.06 6.59
C ASP A 50 0.45 1.78 5.24
N ILE A 51 -0.70 2.42 5.01
CA ILE A 51 -1.13 2.82 3.70
C ILE A 51 -0.01 3.59 2.99
N TYR A 52 0.67 4.55 3.65
CA TYR A 52 1.82 5.23 3.05
C TYR A 52 2.95 4.25 2.71
N SER A 53 3.39 3.44 3.68
CA SER A 53 4.44 2.44 3.46
C SER A 53 4.09 1.45 2.33
N LEU A 54 2.82 1.02 2.26
CA LEU A 54 2.28 0.18 1.19
C LEU A 54 2.37 0.87 -0.17
N GLY A 55 2.01 2.15 -0.25
CA GLY A 55 2.11 2.95 -1.47
C GLY A 55 3.54 3.04 -2.00
N VAL A 56 4.51 3.26 -1.11
CA VAL A 56 5.95 3.23 -1.46
C VAL A 56 6.34 1.87 -2.04
N VAL A 57 5.93 0.77 -1.40
CA VAL A 57 6.23 -0.60 -1.88
C VAL A 57 5.59 -0.86 -3.24
N ILE A 58 4.34 -0.44 -3.47
CA ILE A 58 3.67 -0.57 -4.78
C ILE A 58 4.45 0.18 -5.87
N ILE A 59 4.84 1.43 -5.61
CA ILE A 59 5.59 2.24 -6.58
C ILE A 59 6.98 1.66 -6.84
N GLU A 60 7.65 1.18 -5.80
CA GLU A 60 8.95 0.52 -5.94
C GLU A 60 8.86 -0.74 -6.81
N MET A 61 7.83 -1.57 -6.62
CA MET A 61 7.59 -2.76 -7.44
C MET A 61 7.31 -2.42 -8.91
N LEU A 62 6.51 -1.37 -9.17
CA LEU A 62 6.14 -0.97 -10.53
C LEU A 62 7.29 -0.30 -11.28
N THR A 63 8.10 0.49 -10.59
CA THR A 63 9.20 1.26 -11.21
C THR A 63 10.53 0.49 -11.20
N GLY A 64 10.70 -0.45 -10.27
CA GLY A 64 11.96 -1.12 -9.98
C GLY A 64 13.01 -0.19 -9.35
N LYS A 65 12.61 0.99 -8.86
CA LYS A 65 13.51 2.01 -8.34
C LYS A 65 13.24 2.25 -6.87
N LYS A 66 14.24 1.92 -6.05
CA LYS A 66 14.24 2.26 -4.62
C LYS A 66 14.30 3.77 -4.46
N TRP A 67 13.55 4.34 -3.52
CA TRP A 67 13.54 5.79 -3.24
C TRP A 67 13.06 6.66 -4.40
N TYR A 68 12.21 6.11 -5.27
CA TYR A 68 11.67 6.84 -6.42
C TYR A 68 11.02 8.17 -5.97
N PRO A 69 11.11 9.27 -6.76
CA PRO A 69 10.38 10.49 -6.46
C PRO A 69 8.92 10.15 -6.16
N ALA A 70 8.37 10.75 -5.11
CA ALA A 70 7.10 10.39 -4.46
C ALA A 70 5.86 10.46 -5.37
N TYR A 71 6.00 10.69 -6.68
CA TYR A 71 4.89 10.76 -7.63
C TYR A 71 5.40 10.31 -9.01
N PRO A 72 5.35 9.01 -9.35
CA PRO A 72 5.56 8.58 -10.73
C PRO A 72 4.49 9.14 -11.64
N ASP A 73 4.91 9.56 -12.84
CA ASP A 73 3.96 9.78 -13.91
C ASP A 73 3.38 8.42 -14.36
N VAL A 74 2.06 8.36 -14.46
CA VAL A 74 1.35 7.10 -14.76
C VAL A 74 1.66 6.63 -16.17
N ASP A 75 1.78 7.54 -17.14
CA ASP A 75 2.03 7.20 -18.53
C ASP A 75 3.49 6.78 -18.74
N ASP A 76 4.45 7.36 -18.00
CA ASP A 76 5.84 6.88 -17.96
C ASP A 76 5.95 5.44 -17.44
N VAL A 77 5.24 5.12 -16.36
CA VAL A 77 5.19 3.75 -15.81
C VAL A 77 4.60 2.81 -16.86
N LEU A 78 3.46 3.16 -17.45
CA LEU A 78 2.82 2.34 -18.47
C LEU A 78 3.70 2.14 -19.70
N GLN A 79 4.41 3.18 -20.13
CA GLN A 79 5.31 3.08 -21.28
C GLN A 79 6.51 2.18 -20.98
N SER A 80 7.08 2.27 -19.78
CA SER A 80 8.12 1.34 -19.30
C SER A 80 7.63 -0.11 -19.32
N TRP A 81 6.41 -0.36 -18.87
CA TRP A 81 5.81 -1.70 -18.89
C TRP A 81 5.44 -2.18 -20.29
N ARG A 82 4.97 -1.32 -21.20
CA ARG A 82 4.78 -1.68 -22.61
C ARG A 82 6.07 -2.18 -23.25
N ASN A 83 7.18 -1.48 -22.99
CA ASN A 83 8.49 -1.87 -23.50
C ASN A 83 8.95 -3.22 -22.92
N LYS A 84 8.64 -3.51 -21.65
CA LYS A 84 9.01 -4.76 -20.97
C LYS A 84 8.14 -5.95 -21.38
N LEU A 85 6.84 -5.76 -21.61
CA LEU A 85 5.88 -6.83 -21.90
C LEU A 85 5.95 -7.31 -23.37
N GLY A 86 6.57 -6.55 -24.26
CA GLY A 86 6.79 -6.97 -25.66
C GLY A 86 5.58 -6.75 -26.57
N LYS A 87 5.34 -7.64 -27.54
CA LYS A 87 4.33 -7.44 -28.60
C LYS A 87 2.91 -7.39 -28.02
N SER A 88 2.36 -6.18 -27.95
CA SER A 88 0.99 -5.86 -27.56
C SER A 88 0.60 -6.44 -26.20
N PRO A 89 1.04 -5.85 -25.08
CA PRO A 89 0.54 -6.24 -23.77
C PRO A 89 -1.00 -6.28 -23.77
N GLU A 90 -1.56 -7.29 -23.11
CA GLU A 90 -3.00 -7.40 -22.96
C GLU A 90 -3.55 -6.13 -22.29
N ASP A 91 -4.66 -5.60 -22.81
CA ASP A 91 -5.32 -4.42 -22.24
C ASP A 91 -5.59 -4.57 -20.74
N THR A 92 -5.85 -5.79 -20.28
CA THR A 92 -6.05 -6.13 -18.87
C THR A 92 -4.80 -5.87 -18.03
N GLN A 93 -3.61 -6.24 -18.52
CA GLN A 93 -2.36 -6.04 -17.78
C GLN A 93 -2.03 -4.55 -17.66
N LEU A 94 -2.18 -3.78 -18.74
CA LEU A 94 -2.00 -2.33 -18.68
C LEU A 94 -3.01 -1.63 -17.77
N LYS A 95 -4.27 -2.11 -17.73
CA LYS A 95 -5.29 -1.60 -16.80
C LYS A 95 -4.91 -1.87 -15.34
N GLN A 96 -4.43 -3.08 -15.03
CA GLN A 96 -3.96 -3.43 -13.70
C GLN A 96 -2.75 -2.57 -13.28
N ILE A 97 -1.79 -2.38 -14.18
CA ILE A 97 -0.60 -1.53 -13.93
C ILE A 97 -1.02 -0.08 -13.68
N ARG A 98 -1.93 0.46 -14.50
CA ARG A 98 -2.47 1.82 -14.33
C ARG A 98 -3.13 1.96 -12.96
N LEU A 99 -4.03 1.03 -12.62
CA LEU A 99 -4.74 1.03 -11.34
C LEU A 99 -3.77 0.97 -10.15
N CYS A 100 -2.81 0.05 -10.18
CA CYS A 100 -1.83 -0.08 -9.10
C CYS A 100 -0.97 1.18 -8.97
N THR A 101 -0.61 1.83 -10.08
CA THR A 101 0.14 3.08 -10.06
C THR A 101 -0.67 4.20 -9.40
N GLU A 102 -1.93 4.37 -9.80
CA GLU A 102 -2.84 5.37 -9.21
C GLU A 102 -3.09 5.12 -7.71
N LEU A 103 -3.31 3.86 -7.32
CA LEU A 103 -3.44 3.47 -5.91
C LEU A 103 -2.17 3.80 -5.12
N GLY A 104 -1.00 3.46 -5.66
CA GLY A 104 0.29 3.77 -5.05
C GLY A 104 0.46 5.28 -4.80
N ILE A 105 0.11 6.11 -5.80
CA ILE A 105 0.15 7.57 -5.71
C ILE A 105 -0.80 8.10 -4.61
N MET A 106 -2.06 7.63 -4.58
CA MET A 106 -3.01 8.04 -3.55
C MET A 106 -2.57 7.63 -2.14
N CYS A 107 -1.91 6.47 -2.02
CA CYS A 107 -1.44 5.95 -0.75
C CYS A 107 -0.33 6.81 -0.13
N ILE A 108 0.51 7.45 -0.94
CA ILE A 108 1.65 8.26 -0.47
C ILE A 108 1.37 9.76 -0.36
N ASP A 109 0.09 10.15 -0.37
CA ASP A 109 -0.31 11.54 -0.15
C ASP A 109 0.26 12.07 1.18
N GLY A 110 0.79 13.30 1.14
CA GLY A 110 1.37 13.96 2.30
C GLY A 110 0.38 14.17 3.43
N ASN A 111 -0.90 14.33 3.11
CA ASN A 111 -2.00 14.41 4.06
C ASN A 111 -2.62 13.01 4.28
N GLN A 112 -2.47 12.50 5.51
CA GLN A 112 -3.05 11.22 5.94
C GLN A 112 -4.56 11.08 5.69
N ALA A 113 -5.32 12.18 5.62
CA ALA A 113 -6.75 12.16 5.37
C ALA A 113 -7.13 11.85 3.91
N ASN A 114 -6.23 12.15 2.97
CA ASN A 114 -6.44 11.90 1.54
C ASN A 114 -6.10 10.45 1.15
N ARG A 115 -5.28 9.77 1.96
CA ARG A 115 -4.90 8.38 1.72
C ARG A 115 -6.15 7.48 1.81
N PRO A 116 -6.30 6.48 0.93
CA PRO A 116 -7.44 5.58 0.97
C PRO A 116 -7.43 4.68 2.21
N ASP A 117 -8.56 4.03 2.48
CA ASP A 117 -8.63 2.94 3.48
C ASP A 117 -8.36 1.58 2.81
N THR A 118 -7.95 0.60 3.61
CA THR A 118 -7.66 -0.75 3.12
C THR A 118 -8.84 -1.37 2.36
N SER A 119 -10.08 -1.11 2.79
CA SER A 119 -11.28 -1.58 2.09
C SER A 119 -11.41 -0.97 0.69
N HIS A 120 -11.12 0.33 0.54
CA HIS A 120 -11.10 0.99 -0.76
C HIS A 120 -10.06 0.37 -1.69
N ILE A 121 -8.85 0.12 -1.18
CA ILE A 121 -7.76 -0.51 -1.94
C ILE A 121 -8.18 -1.92 -2.41
N ILE A 122 -8.71 -2.75 -1.52
CA ILE A 122 -9.13 -4.13 -1.85
C ILE A 122 -10.23 -4.12 -2.91
N ASN A 123 -11.24 -3.26 -2.75
CA ASN A 123 -12.35 -3.18 -3.70
C ASN A 123 -11.86 -2.76 -5.10
N ARG A 124 -11.04 -1.71 -5.17
CA ARG A 124 -10.45 -1.23 -6.43
C ARG A 124 -9.63 -2.31 -7.12
N LEU A 125 -8.78 -3.03 -6.39
CA LEU A 125 -8.01 -4.15 -6.94
C LEU A 125 -8.91 -5.27 -7.46
N GLY A 126 -9.99 -5.58 -6.75
CA GLY A 126 -10.98 -6.60 -7.13
C GLY A 126 -11.70 -6.32 -8.45
N GLU A 127 -11.98 -5.05 -8.77
CA GLU A 127 -12.64 -4.65 -10.03
C GLU A 127 -11.84 -5.02 -11.28
N THR A 128 -10.50 -5.03 -11.18
CA THR A 128 -9.61 -5.46 -12.28
C THR A 128 -9.27 -6.96 -12.25
N GLY A 129 -9.79 -7.68 -11.24
CA GLY A 129 -9.52 -9.10 -10.97
C GLY A 129 -10.50 -10.08 -11.60
N ASN A 130 -11.41 -9.65 -12.48
CA ASN A 130 -12.37 -10.54 -13.16
C ASN A 130 -11.75 -11.39 -14.30
N THR A 131 -10.56 -11.92 -14.05
CA THR A 131 -10.07 -13.17 -14.63
C THR A 131 -9.21 -13.85 -13.55
N CYS A 132 -9.76 -14.91 -12.93
CA CYS A 132 -9.10 -15.77 -11.92
C CYS A 132 -9.05 -15.28 -10.44
N ILE A 133 -10.22 -15.12 -9.80
CA ILE A 133 -10.39 -15.35 -8.34
C ILE A 133 -11.44 -16.42 -8.02
N VAL A 134 -11.83 -17.23 -9.00
CA VAL A 134 -12.71 -18.39 -8.79
C VAL A 134 -11.86 -19.67 -8.69
N ALA A 135 -11.16 -19.84 -7.57
CA ALA A 135 -10.78 -21.13 -6.98
C ALA A 135 -9.80 -20.92 -5.81
N GLY A 136 -10.29 -20.53 -4.63
CA GLY A 136 -9.43 -20.63 -3.44
C GLY A 136 -9.87 -19.90 -2.17
N VAL A 137 -10.69 -18.86 -2.27
CA VAL A 137 -11.21 -18.14 -1.09
C VAL A 137 -12.68 -18.47 -0.86
N SER A 138 -13.00 -19.77 -0.75
CA SER A 138 -14.23 -20.16 -0.09
C SER A 138 -13.93 -20.32 1.40
N SER A 139 -14.64 -19.53 2.21
CA SER A 139 -14.77 -19.65 3.67
C SER A 139 -13.48 -19.59 4.51
N LEU A 140 -12.91 -18.40 4.66
CA LEU A 140 -12.41 -18.00 5.97
C LEU A 140 -13.40 -16.99 6.55
N ILE A 141 -14.35 -17.51 7.33
CA ILE A 141 -15.05 -16.72 8.34
C ILE A 141 -13.94 -16.26 9.29
N ILE A 142 -13.44 -15.04 9.10
CA ILE A 142 -12.59 -14.38 10.09
C ILE A 142 -13.57 -13.97 11.21
N PRO A 143 -13.50 -14.57 12.40
CA PRO A 143 -14.29 -14.08 13.51
C PRO A 143 -13.86 -12.63 13.75
N GLN A 144 -14.85 -11.73 13.78
CA GLN A 144 -14.67 -10.31 14.14
C GLN A 144 -14.31 -10.21 15.64
N LYS A 145 -13.12 -10.69 15.99
CA LYS A 145 -12.48 -10.52 17.30
C LYS A 145 -11.02 -10.20 17.07
N GLY A 146 -10.70 -8.91 17.17
CA GLY A 146 -9.35 -8.37 17.01
C GLY A 146 -8.97 -8.14 15.55
N LEU A 147 -9.22 -6.93 15.06
CA LEU A 147 -8.57 -6.44 13.85
C LEU A 147 -7.07 -6.30 14.16
N TRP A 148 -6.24 -7.18 13.59
CA TRP A 148 -4.81 -6.95 13.49
C TRP A 148 -4.59 -5.76 12.57
N LYS A 149 -4.56 -4.57 13.16
CA LYS A 149 -4.17 -3.34 12.48
C LYS A 149 -2.66 -3.44 12.30
N ILE A 150 -2.26 -3.75 11.07
CA ILE A 150 -0.85 -3.89 10.73
C ILE A 150 -0.38 -2.48 10.46
N TRP A 151 0.51 -2.07 11.37
CA TRP A 151 1.21 -0.82 11.58
C TRP A 151 0.39 0.34 12.23
#